data_AF-A0A7Y6PKW0-F1
#
_entry.id   AF-A0A7Y6PKW0-F1
#
_cell.length_a   1.000
_cell.length_b   1.000
_cell.length_c   1.000
_cell.angle_alpha   90.00
_cell.angle_beta   90.00
_cell.angle_gamma   90.00
#
_symmetry.space_group_name_H-M   'P 1'
#
loop_
_entity.id
_entity.type
_entity.pdbx_description
1 polymer ?
#
loop_
_entity_poly.entity_id
_entity_poly.type
_entity_poly.pdbx_seq_one_letter_code
_entity_poly.pdbx_strand_id
1 'polypeptide(L)'
;MTKLSILLAIASLAACAHGQAHIAGAPNIPYSANNKSVLEACEEYRLAVEHGDADALMLMADKQYWEDSGTPSGSDDYGYEGLRNVLTSRLQRASDIRYSMRYMNVKQTCPGELRTGCRAAVDVLVDASFTIPNALGQPKRPDKRDQNQLVLQWDGHRWLFLSGM
;
A
#
# COMPACT_ATOMS: atom_id res chain seq x y z
N MET A 1 -53.91 -10.77 54.63
CA MET A 1 -53.18 -9.51 54.40
C MET A 1 -51.90 -9.82 53.63
N THR A 2 -51.92 -9.40 52.36
CA THR A 2 -50.83 -9.08 51.42
C THR A 2 -49.46 -9.78 51.53
N LYS A 3 -49.20 -10.66 50.55
CA LYS A 3 -47.88 -11.15 50.14
C LYS A 3 -47.12 -10.02 49.43
N LEU A 4 -45.88 -9.74 49.82
CA LEU A 4 -44.98 -8.82 49.12
C LEU A 4 -43.93 -9.68 48.39
N SER A 5 -43.98 -9.71 47.07
CA SER A 5 -42.97 -10.36 46.22
C SER A 5 -42.31 -9.28 45.37
N ILE A 6 -41.04 -9.01 45.68
CA ILE A 6 -40.19 -8.07 44.95
C ILE A 6 -39.60 -8.85 43.77
N LEU A 7 -40.02 -8.51 42.53
CA LEU A 7 -39.36 -8.95 41.32
C LEU A 7 -38.15 -8.05 41.04
N LEU A 8 -36.96 -8.63 41.14
CA LEU A 8 -35.70 -8.02 40.75
C LEU A 8 -35.53 -8.19 39.23
N ALA A 9 -35.81 -7.14 38.47
CA ALA A 9 -35.55 -7.10 37.02
C ALA A 9 -34.05 -6.87 36.78
N ILE A 10 -33.32 -7.95 36.48
CA ILE A 10 -31.93 -7.89 36.04
C ILE A 10 -31.96 -7.45 34.57
N ALA A 11 -31.71 -6.17 34.33
CA ALA A 11 -31.46 -5.64 32.99
C ALA A 11 -30.11 -6.17 32.50
N SER A 12 -30.15 -7.17 31.63
CA SER A 12 -29.00 -7.65 30.87
C SER A 12 -28.54 -6.56 29.90
N LEU A 13 -27.51 -5.82 30.31
CA LEU A 13 -26.70 -5.01 29.41
C LEU A 13 -26.03 -5.94 28.41
N ALA A 14 -26.66 -6.13 27.24
CA ALA A 14 -26.00 -6.66 26.06
C ALA A 14 -24.95 -5.62 25.61
N ALA A 15 -23.77 -5.69 26.21
CA ALA A 15 -22.58 -5.06 25.65
C ALA A 15 -22.26 -5.81 24.36
N CYS A 16 -22.82 -5.37 23.23
CA CYS A 16 -22.28 -5.72 21.94
C CYS A 16 -20.83 -5.26 21.97
N ALA A 17 -19.91 -6.22 22.07
CA ALA A 17 -18.51 -6.01 21.75
C ALA A 17 -18.49 -5.51 20.30
N HIS A 18 -18.45 -4.19 20.12
CA HIS A 18 -18.31 -3.56 18.81
C HIS A 18 -16.89 -3.88 18.34
N GLY A 19 -16.69 -5.08 17.80
CA GLY A 19 -15.47 -5.47 17.13
C GLY A 19 -15.20 -4.44 16.04
N GLN A 20 -14.03 -3.80 16.09
CA GLN A 20 -13.62 -2.85 15.08
C GLN A 20 -13.58 -3.58 13.74
N ALA A 21 -14.33 -3.08 12.75
CA ALA A 21 -14.27 -3.65 11.41
C ALA A 21 -12.85 -3.46 10.83
N HIS A 22 -12.42 -4.37 9.97
CA HIS A 22 -11.11 -4.35 9.30
C HIS A 22 -11.28 -4.38 7.78
N ILE A 23 -10.25 -3.95 7.04
CA ILE A 23 -10.29 -3.98 5.58
C ILE A 23 -10.13 -5.43 5.07
N ALA A 24 -10.93 -5.82 4.08
CA ALA A 24 -10.82 -7.12 3.44
C ALA A 24 -9.43 -7.31 2.81
N GLY A 25 -8.79 -8.46 3.05
CA GLY A 25 -7.40 -8.72 2.62
C GLY A 25 -6.32 -8.08 3.51
N ALA A 26 -6.70 -7.23 4.46
CA ALA A 26 -5.80 -6.56 5.39
C ALA A 26 -6.35 -6.61 6.84
N PRO A 27 -6.39 -7.81 7.46
CA PRO A 27 -7.10 -8.03 8.74
C PRO A 27 -6.53 -7.26 9.92
N ASN A 28 -5.29 -6.73 9.82
CA ASN A 28 -4.67 -5.93 10.87
C ASN A 28 -4.92 -4.42 10.72
N ILE A 29 -5.56 -3.99 9.62
CA ILE A 29 -5.80 -2.58 9.33
C ILE A 29 -7.27 -2.26 9.64
N PRO A 30 -7.54 -1.37 10.60
CA PRO A 30 -8.90 -0.95 10.90
C PRO A 30 -9.58 -0.31 9.69
N TYR A 31 -10.86 -0.63 9.54
CA TYR A 31 -11.69 -0.06 8.48
C TYR A 31 -11.92 1.44 8.72
N SER A 32 -11.57 2.22 7.71
CA SER A 32 -12.03 3.59 7.50
C SER A 32 -12.09 3.82 5.99
N ALA A 33 -12.90 4.79 5.54
CA ALA A 33 -12.96 5.14 4.12
C ALA A 33 -11.58 5.55 3.58
N ASN A 34 -10.79 6.24 4.40
CA ASN A 34 -9.44 6.69 4.02
C ASN A 34 -8.42 5.56 3.95
N ASN A 35 -8.44 4.63 4.92
CA ASN A 35 -7.55 3.47 4.86
C ASN A 35 -7.92 2.59 3.65
N LYS A 36 -9.22 2.43 3.38
CA LYS A 36 -9.68 1.72 2.18
C LYS A 36 -9.18 2.40 0.91
N SER A 37 -9.34 3.71 0.78
CA SER A 37 -8.98 4.42 -0.46
C SER A 37 -7.47 4.42 -0.74
N VAL A 38 -6.61 4.50 0.28
CA VAL A 38 -5.16 4.38 0.07
C VAL A 38 -4.76 2.95 -0.31
N LEU A 39 -5.38 1.92 0.29
CA LEU A 39 -5.10 0.53 -0.09
C LEU A 39 -5.60 0.19 -1.50
N GLU A 40 -6.68 0.81 -1.95
CA GLU A 40 -7.14 0.71 -3.35
C GLU A 40 -6.11 1.29 -4.32
N ALA A 41 -5.52 2.46 -4.01
CA ALA A 41 -4.44 3.03 -4.82
C ALA A 41 -3.18 2.14 -4.82
N CYS A 42 -2.83 1.52 -3.69
CA CYS A 42 -1.75 0.54 -3.64
C CYS A 42 -2.05 -0.70 -4.48
N GLU A 43 -3.31 -1.14 -4.54
CA GLU A 43 -3.70 -2.29 -5.37
C GLU A 43 -3.66 -1.97 -6.86
N GLU A 44 -4.05 -0.75 -7.26
CA GLU A 44 -3.87 -0.26 -8.63
C GLU A 44 -2.38 -0.26 -9.03
N TYR A 45 -1.51 0.21 -8.13
CA TYR A 45 -0.07 0.12 -8.30
C TYR A 45 0.41 -1.33 -8.46
N ARG A 46 -0.04 -2.24 -7.58
CA ARG A 46 0.31 -3.67 -7.65
C ARG A 46 0.02 -4.26 -9.03
N LEU A 47 -1.17 -3.97 -9.54
CA LEU A 47 -1.64 -4.45 -10.83
C LEU A 47 -0.83 -3.86 -11.99
N ALA A 48 -0.50 -2.57 -11.93
CA ALA A 48 0.34 -1.91 -12.94
C ALA A 48 1.75 -2.52 -12.98
N VAL A 49 2.35 -2.85 -11.82
CA VAL A 49 3.62 -3.59 -11.75
C VAL A 49 3.49 -4.97 -12.38
N GLU A 50 2.45 -5.72 -12.03
CA GLU A 50 2.22 -7.07 -12.56
C GLU A 50 2.02 -7.08 -14.08
N HIS A 51 1.39 -6.04 -14.63
CA HIS A 51 1.25 -5.84 -16.08
C HIS A 51 2.50 -5.28 -16.78
N GLY A 52 3.51 -4.84 -16.02
CA GLY A 52 4.68 -4.16 -16.59
C GLY A 52 4.35 -2.81 -17.24
N ASP A 53 3.27 -2.16 -16.80
CA ASP A 53 2.75 -0.91 -17.39
C ASP A 53 3.51 0.31 -16.84
N ALA A 54 4.62 0.64 -17.49
CA ALA A 54 5.48 1.75 -17.11
C ALA A 54 4.76 3.12 -17.19
N ASP A 55 3.83 3.29 -18.14
CA ASP A 55 3.11 4.56 -18.31
C ASP A 55 2.08 4.75 -17.20
N ALA A 56 1.32 3.71 -16.86
CA ALA A 56 0.40 3.75 -15.72
C ALA A 56 1.13 4.04 -14.41
N LEU A 57 2.28 3.39 -14.18
CA LEU A 57 3.11 3.65 -13.01
C LEU A 57 3.62 5.10 -12.96
N MET A 58 4.09 5.67 -14.08
CA MET A 58 4.50 7.07 -14.12
C MET A 58 3.34 8.05 -13.85
N LEU A 59 2.12 7.68 -14.22
CA LEU A 59 0.92 8.48 -13.92
C LEU A 59 0.51 8.39 -12.45
N MET A 60 0.93 7.36 -11.71
CA MET A 60 0.66 7.22 -10.28
C MET A 60 1.67 7.99 -9.40
N ALA A 61 2.85 8.32 -9.92
CA ALA A 61 3.87 9.06 -9.19
C ALA A 61 3.55 10.57 -9.08
N ASP A 62 3.77 11.14 -7.90
CA ASP A 62 3.77 12.58 -7.67
C ASP A 62 5.02 13.20 -8.30
N LYS A 63 4.95 14.44 -8.80
CA LYS A 63 6.11 15.13 -9.38
C LYS A 63 7.23 15.37 -8.36
N GLN A 64 6.92 15.33 -7.07
CA GLN A 64 7.87 15.39 -5.96
C GLN A 64 8.39 14.01 -5.53
N TYR A 65 8.19 12.96 -6.33
CA TYR A 65 8.68 11.62 -6.06
C TYR A 65 10.18 11.61 -5.75
N TRP A 66 10.55 10.89 -4.69
CA TRP A 66 11.93 10.64 -4.29
C TRP A 66 12.07 9.25 -3.68
N GLU A 67 13.08 8.51 -4.14
CA GLU A 67 13.47 7.19 -3.62
C GLU A 67 14.85 7.29 -2.99
N ASP A 68 15.00 6.75 -1.77
CA ASP A 68 16.27 6.70 -1.03
C ASP A 68 16.90 5.30 -0.99
N SER A 69 16.17 4.27 -1.48
CA SER A 69 16.60 2.87 -1.57
C SER A 69 17.18 2.27 -0.28
N GLY A 70 17.07 2.96 0.86
CA GLY A 70 17.66 2.59 2.15
C GLY A 70 19.19 2.48 2.20
N THR A 71 19.97 3.05 1.26
CA THR A 71 21.45 2.92 1.28
C THR A 71 22.16 4.11 1.93
N PRO A 72 23.25 3.90 2.71
CA PRO A 72 23.94 5.01 3.37
C PRO A 72 24.60 6.02 2.43
N SER A 73 24.96 5.61 1.20
CA SER A 73 25.69 6.47 0.25
C SER A 73 24.76 7.30 -0.64
N GLY A 74 23.47 6.96 -0.72
CA GLY A 74 22.48 7.62 -1.57
C GLY A 74 22.80 7.57 -3.07
N SER A 75 23.73 6.70 -3.47
CA SER A 75 24.20 6.59 -4.86
C SER A 75 23.17 5.99 -5.81
N ASP A 76 22.18 5.31 -5.23
CA ASP A 76 21.02 4.74 -5.91
C ASP A 76 19.74 5.55 -5.64
N ASP A 77 19.84 6.72 -5.02
CA ASP A 77 18.71 7.63 -4.85
C ASP A 77 18.28 8.22 -6.19
N TYR A 78 16.97 8.39 -6.36
CA TYR A 78 16.44 9.03 -7.56
C TYR A 78 15.11 9.74 -7.34
N GLY A 79 14.90 10.82 -8.10
CA GLY A 79 13.62 11.51 -8.18
C GLY A 79 12.74 11.05 -9.34
N TYR A 80 11.67 11.80 -9.61
CA TYR A 80 10.67 11.52 -10.66
C TYR A 80 11.25 11.12 -12.04
N GLU A 81 12.25 11.83 -12.56
CA GLU A 81 12.86 11.47 -13.85
C GLU A 81 13.73 10.21 -13.77
N GLY A 82 14.34 9.93 -12.61
CA GLY A 82 15.05 8.69 -12.40
C GLY A 82 14.09 7.49 -12.28
N LEU A 83 12.91 7.69 -11.69
CA LEU A 83 11.83 6.70 -11.70
C LEU A 83 11.44 6.35 -13.14
N ARG A 84 11.25 7.35 -14.02
CA ARG A 84 10.99 7.12 -15.45
C ARG A 84 12.06 6.22 -16.07
N ASN A 85 13.33 6.48 -15.79
CA ASN A 85 14.43 5.65 -16.29
C ASN A 85 14.38 4.23 -15.73
N VAL A 86 14.07 4.05 -14.44
CA VAL A 86 13.90 2.72 -13.83
C VAL A 86 12.78 1.94 -14.51
N LEU A 87 11.62 2.56 -14.72
CA LEU A 87 10.47 1.90 -15.34
C LEU A 87 10.72 1.57 -16.82
N THR A 88 11.23 2.53 -17.59
CA THR A 88 11.48 2.33 -19.03
C THR A 88 12.68 1.44 -19.34
N SER A 89 13.60 1.24 -18.40
CA SER A 89 14.77 0.39 -18.60
C SER A 89 14.72 -0.95 -17.86
N ARG A 90 14.41 -0.95 -16.56
CA ARG A 90 14.47 -2.16 -15.71
C ARG A 90 13.18 -2.94 -15.79
N LEU A 91 12.03 -2.29 -15.57
CA LEU A 91 10.72 -2.95 -15.61
C LEU A 91 10.42 -3.51 -17.01
N GLN A 92 10.71 -2.74 -18.07
CA GLN A 92 10.51 -3.20 -19.46
C GLN A 92 11.34 -4.43 -19.86
N ARG A 93 12.40 -4.77 -19.12
CA ARG A 93 13.16 -6.01 -19.36
C ARG A 93 12.60 -7.22 -18.60
N ALA A 94 11.66 -7.00 -17.68
CA ALA A 94 11.03 -8.05 -16.91
C ALA A 94 9.79 -8.58 -17.63
N SER A 95 9.61 -9.90 -17.62
CA SER A 95 8.40 -10.58 -18.10
C SER A 95 7.91 -11.58 -17.06
N ASP A 96 6.72 -12.15 -17.26
CA ASP A 96 6.13 -13.17 -16.37
C ASP A 96 6.12 -12.73 -14.90
N ILE A 97 5.84 -11.44 -14.68
CA ILE A 97 5.87 -10.80 -13.38
C ILE A 97 4.74 -11.38 -12.54
N ARG A 98 5.09 -11.85 -11.35
CA ARG A 98 4.17 -12.11 -10.26
C ARG A 98 4.55 -11.18 -9.15
N TYR A 99 3.60 -10.36 -8.70
CA TYR A 99 3.87 -9.33 -7.70
C TYR A 99 2.74 -9.30 -6.67
N SER A 100 3.05 -9.73 -5.46
CA SER A 100 2.10 -9.78 -4.35
C SER A 100 2.49 -8.81 -3.25
N MET A 101 1.50 -8.17 -2.64
CA MET A 101 1.67 -7.28 -1.51
C MET A 101 0.81 -7.73 -0.34
N ARG A 102 1.40 -7.71 0.85
CA ARG A 102 0.68 -7.83 2.11
C ARG A 102 0.76 -6.52 2.87
N TYR A 103 -0.39 -5.90 3.10
CA TYR A 103 -0.50 -4.65 3.85
C TYR A 103 -0.36 -4.92 5.35
N MET A 104 0.69 -4.37 5.96
CA MET A 104 1.01 -4.59 7.36
C MET A 104 0.43 -3.51 8.25
N ASN A 105 0.48 -2.26 7.78
CA ASN A 105 0.07 -1.11 8.56
C ASN A 105 -0.18 0.11 7.66
N VAL A 106 -1.02 1.05 8.12
CA VAL A 106 -1.28 2.34 7.47
C VAL A 106 -1.18 3.45 8.50
N LYS A 107 -0.31 4.42 8.25
CA LYS A 107 -0.17 5.66 9.05
C LYS A 107 -0.61 6.84 8.22
N GLN A 108 -1.60 7.59 8.68
CA GLN A 108 -2.11 8.78 7.96
C GLN A 108 -1.82 10.05 8.75
N THR A 109 -1.52 11.14 8.05
CA THR A 109 -1.42 12.48 8.67
C THR A 109 -2.79 13.15 8.82
N CYS A 110 -3.82 12.64 8.14
CA CYS A 110 -5.19 13.15 8.16
C CYS A 110 -6.20 12.04 8.46
N PRO A 111 -6.48 11.73 9.74
CA PRO A 111 -7.43 10.68 10.11
C PRO A 111 -8.92 11.06 9.93
N GLY A 112 -9.21 12.29 9.50
CA GLY A 112 -10.55 12.81 9.23
C GLY A 112 -10.85 12.94 7.73
N GLU A 113 -11.47 14.03 7.30
CA GLU A 113 -11.71 14.27 5.87
C GLU A 113 -10.39 14.46 5.10
N LEU A 114 -10.29 13.81 3.93
CA LEU A 114 -9.14 13.94 3.02
C LEU A 114 -9.08 15.36 2.45
N ARG A 115 -7.89 15.96 2.52
CA ARG A 115 -7.57 17.28 2.01
C ARG A 115 -6.30 17.18 1.20
N THR A 116 -6.12 18.08 0.23
CA THR A 116 -4.88 18.12 -0.56
C THR A 116 -3.67 18.22 0.36
N GLY A 117 -2.65 17.40 0.10
CA GLY A 117 -1.45 17.29 0.93
C GLY A 117 -1.55 16.30 2.10
N CYS A 118 -2.72 15.67 2.33
CA CYS A 118 -2.81 14.56 3.25
C CYS A 118 -1.91 13.41 2.80
N ARG A 119 -1.17 12.82 3.74
CA ARG A 119 -0.21 11.76 3.46
C ARG A 119 -0.59 10.47 4.14
N ALA A 120 -0.23 9.37 3.49
CA ALA A 120 -0.33 8.03 4.04
C ALA A 120 0.99 7.29 3.81
N ALA A 121 1.49 6.62 4.84
CA ALA A 121 2.58 5.67 4.75
C ALA A 121 2.00 4.26 4.96
N VAL A 122 2.20 3.39 3.98
CA VAL A 122 1.70 2.02 3.97
C VAL A 122 2.89 1.08 4.05
N ASP A 123 3.00 0.38 5.17
CA ASP A 123 4.03 -0.63 5.37
C ASP A 123 3.56 -1.92 4.66
N VAL A 124 4.37 -2.44 3.74
CA VAL A 124 4.04 -3.62 2.92
C VAL A 124 5.14 -4.67 2.98
N LEU A 125 4.73 -5.94 2.93
CA LEU A 125 5.64 -7.04 2.56
C LEU A 125 5.39 -7.41 1.11
N VAL A 126 6.45 -7.41 0.32
CA VAL A 126 6.43 -7.75 -1.10
C VAL A 126 7.01 -9.14 -1.28
N ASP A 127 6.31 -9.99 -2.03
CA ASP A 127 6.86 -11.23 -2.60
C ASP A 127 6.63 -11.19 -4.11
N ALA A 128 7.74 -11.22 -4.86
CA ALA A 128 7.75 -11.06 -6.30
C ALA A 128 8.64 -12.09 -6.98
N SER A 129 8.24 -12.52 -8.17
CA SER A 129 9.08 -13.31 -9.08
C SER A 129 8.89 -12.81 -10.50
N PHE A 130 9.95 -12.74 -11.28
CA PHE A 130 9.90 -12.22 -12.64
C PHE A 130 11.02 -12.84 -13.47
N THR A 131 10.84 -12.88 -14.79
CA THR A 131 11.85 -13.36 -15.74
C THR A 131 12.64 -12.16 -16.28
N ILE A 132 13.97 -12.22 -16.23
CA ILE A 132 14.87 -11.23 -16.84
C ILE A 132 16.00 -11.94 -17.60
N PRO A 133 16.47 -11.40 -18.74
CA PRO A 133 17.64 -11.93 -19.42
C PRO A 133 18.92 -11.66 -18.60
N ASN A 134 19.79 -12.66 -18.49
CA ASN A 134 21.13 -12.51 -17.92
C ASN A 134 22.09 -11.84 -18.94
N ALA A 135 23.37 -11.69 -18.57
CA ALA A 135 24.38 -11.08 -19.44
C ALA A 135 24.61 -11.83 -20.77
N LEU A 136 24.23 -13.11 -20.84
CA LEU A 136 24.28 -13.95 -22.05
C LEU A 136 22.95 -13.99 -22.81
N GLY A 137 21.95 -13.19 -22.40
CA GLY A 137 20.61 -13.18 -22.99
C GLY A 137 19.71 -14.36 -22.58
N GLN A 138 20.16 -15.22 -21.67
CA GLN A 138 19.37 -16.38 -21.23
C GLN A 138 18.37 -15.96 -20.14
N PRO A 139 17.13 -16.48 -20.16
CA PRO A 139 16.14 -16.13 -19.16
C PRO A 139 16.56 -16.64 -17.77
N LYS A 140 16.47 -15.76 -16.78
CA LYS A 140 16.64 -16.08 -15.36
C LYS A 140 15.41 -15.62 -14.62
N ARG A 141 14.92 -16.45 -13.68
CA ARG A 141 13.77 -16.13 -12.85
C ARG A 141 14.17 -15.95 -11.38
N PRO A 142 14.61 -14.74 -10.97
CA PRO A 142 14.81 -14.45 -9.55
C PRO A 142 13.49 -14.34 -8.78
N ASP A 143 13.58 -14.64 -7.48
CA ASP A 143 12.57 -14.29 -6.49
C ASP A 143 13.10 -13.12 -5.64
N LYS A 144 12.21 -12.20 -5.26
CA LYS A 144 12.48 -11.08 -4.36
C LYS A 144 11.45 -11.09 -3.23
N ARG A 145 11.95 -10.98 -1.99
CA ARG A 145 11.14 -10.73 -0.80
C ARG A 145 11.67 -9.50 -0.10
N ASP A 146 10.77 -8.59 0.24
CA ASP A 146 11.16 -7.28 0.74
C ASP A 146 10.14 -6.73 1.72
N GLN A 147 10.61 -5.88 2.64
CA GLN A 147 9.74 -5.02 3.43
C GLN A 147 9.94 -3.60 2.93
N ASN A 148 8.85 -2.99 2.46
CA ASN A 148 8.87 -1.68 1.83
C ASN A 148 7.84 -0.75 2.49
N GLN A 149 8.02 0.56 2.35
CA GLN A 149 7.04 1.56 2.75
C GLN A 149 6.64 2.41 1.55
N LEU A 150 5.38 2.31 1.16
CA LEU A 150 4.79 3.16 0.13
C LEU A 150 4.31 4.45 0.79
N VAL A 151 4.83 5.60 0.34
CA VAL A 151 4.36 6.90 0.83
C VAL A 151 3.53 7.54 -0.26
N LEU A 152 2.31 7.94 0.07
CA LEU A 152 1.36 8.54 -0.85
C LEU A 152 0.88 9.90 -0.33
N GLN A 153 0.52 10.77 -1.26
CA GLN A 153 -0.09 12.07 -1.00
C GLN A 153 -1.40 12.21 -1.79
N TRP A 154 -2.43 12.73 -1.13
CA TRP A 154 -3.69 13.08 -1.77
C TRP A 154 -3.53 14.42 -2.50
N ASP A 155 -3.78 14.46 -3.80
CA ASP A 155 -3.69 15.69 -4.60
C ASP A 155 -4.98 16.53 -4.59
N GLY A 156 -6.08 15.96 -4.08
CA GLY A 156 -7.43 16.54 -4.17
C GLY A 156 -8.41 15.64 -4.93
N HIS A 157 -7.88 14.72 -5.73
CA HIS A 157 -8.64 13.83 -6.61
C HIS A 157 -8.27 12.36 -6.43
N ARG A 158 -6.97 12.07 -6.23
CA ARG A 158 -6.43 10.71 -6.06
C ARG A 158 -5.19 10.70 -5.20
N TRP A 159 -4.78 9.50 -4.79
CA TRP A 159 -3.49 9.26 -4.16
C TRP A 159 -2.39 9.17 -5.22
N LEU A 160 -1.31 9.90 -5.02
CA LEU A 160 -0.08 9.82 -5.81
C LEU A 160 1.08 9.37 -4.94
N PHE A 161 1.99 8.58 -5.49
CA PHE A 161 3.15 8.06 -4.78
C PHE A 161 4.25 9.11 -4.67
N LEU A 162 4.73 9.33 -3.45
CA LEU A 162 5.91 10.13 -3.14
C LEU A 162 7.18 9.29 -3.05
N SER A 163 7.08 8.00 -2.70
CA SER A 163 8.23 7.08 -2.62
C SER A 163 7.78 5.61 -2.59
N GLY A 164 8.74 4.68 -2.75
CA GLY A 164 8.56 3.24 -2.55
C GLY A 164 8.16 2.46 -3.81
N MET A 165 8.21 3.07 -5.00
CA MET A 165 7.89 2.43 -6.29
C MET A 165 9.09 1.72 -6.92
#